data_AF-A0A737YTS6-F1
#
_entry.id   AF-A0A737YTS6-F1
#
_cell.length_a   1.000
_cell.length_b   1.000
_cell.length_c   1.000
_cell.angle_alpha   90.00
_cell.angle_beta   90.00
_cell.angle_gamma   90.00
#
_symmetry.space_group_name_H-M   'P 1'
#
loop_
_entity.id
_entity.type
_entity.pdbx_description
1 polymer ?
#
loop_
_entity_poly.entity_id
_entity_poly.type
_entity_poly.pdbx_seq_one_letter_code
_entity_poly.pdbx_strand_id
1 'polypeptide(L)'
;NRLDQITAVTLTPTEAGQQQHRMQADTVRFEYDRSGWLTAEHAGNGSICYQRDALGNPTDITLPDGQHLTHLYYGSGHLLQTALDGLTVSEYERDSLHRQIMRTQGQLATYSGYDDDGLLSWQRSLASGSAPVLPGQRPARQGCVTSRDYYWNNHGEVGTIDDGLRGSVVYSYDRSGYLTGRSGQMYDHDRYYYDKAGNLLDNEGQGAVMSNRLPGCGRDRYGYNEWGELTTRRDQQLEWNAQGQLTRVISGNTETHYGYDALGRRTRKATYGRHTGHTARSRTDFVWEGFRLLQENVQQQGWRTYLYDAEQPYTPVASVTGRGESRQVWYYHTDVTGTPQEVTAADGTLVWAGYIRGFGENAADISNSGAYFHQPLRLPGQYFDDETGLHYNLFRYYAPECGRFVSQDPIGLRGGLNLYQYAPNPLKYIDPLGLTATVGRWMGPAEYQQMLDTGTVVQSSTGTTHVAYPADIDAFGKQAKNGAMYVEFDVPEKSLVPTNEGWAKIVGPDSIEGRLAKRKGLPVPEMPTAENITVRGEKINGEVEAKC
;
A
#
# COMPACT_ATOMS: atom_id res chain seq x y z
N ASN A 1 31.55 -7.81 -0.05
CA ASN A 1 30.88 -7.19 1.12
C ASN A 1 30.64 -8.29 2.14
N ARG A 2 30.90 -8.10 3.45
CA ARG A 2 30.90 -9.19 4.47
C ARG A 2 29.49 -9.67 4.87
N LEU A 3 28.45 -9.20 4.18
CA LEU A 3 27.04 -9.49 4.46
C LEU A 3 26.25 -9.73 3.17
N ASP A 4 26.88 -10.13 2.05
CA ASP A 4 26.25 -10.37 0.73
C ASP A 4 25.17 -9.34 0.31
N GLN A 5 25.36 -8.09 0.73
CA GLN A 5 24.42 -7.01 0.45
C GLN A 5 24.54 -6.56 -1.00
N ILE A 6 23.41 -6.27 -1.61
CA ILE A 6 23.33 -5.65 -2.94
C ILE A 6 23.87 -4.23 -2.80
N THR A 7 25.01 -3.94 -3.43
CA THR A 7 25.61 -2.59 -3.42
C THR A 7 25.22 -1.76 -4.64
N ALA A 8 24.74 -2.41 -5.70
CA ALA A 8 24.20 -1.73 -6.87
C ALA A 8 23.28 -2.67 -7.68
N VAL A 9 22.29 -2.07 -8.35
CA VAL A 9 21.51 -2.69 -9.42
C VAL A 9 21.63 -1.82 -10.65
N THR A 10 21.96 -2.41 -11.80
CA THR A 10 22.19 -1.69 -13.05
C THR A 10 21.24 -2.17 -14.13
N LEU A 11 20.54 -1.23 -14.77
CA LEU A 11 19.76 -1.45 -15.97
C LEU A 11 20.62 -1.16 -17.19
N THR A 12 20.77 -2.17 -18.06
CA THR A 12 21.47 -2.03 -19.35
C THR A 12 20.49 -2.31 -20.49
N PRO A 13 19.89 -1.27 -21.08
CA PRO A 13 18.95 -1.45 -22.18
C PRO A 13 19.63 -2.00 -23.44
N THR A 14 18.92 -2.84 -24.18
CA THR A 14 19.29 -3.21 -25.55
C THR A 14 19.06 -2.02 -26.50
N GLU A 15 19.67 -2.06 -27.69
CA GLU A 15 19.44 -1.03 -28.72
C GLU A 15 17.94 -0.90 -29.07
N ALA A 16 17.23 -2.04 -29.18
CA ALA A 16 15.79 -2.06 -29.38
C ALA A 16 15.02 -1.40 -28.21
N GLY A 17 15.41 -1.68 -26.96
CA GLY A 17 14.81 -1.04 -25.79
C GLY A 17 14.99 0.48 -25.76
N GLN A 18 16.16 0.96 -26.18
CA GLN A 18 16.43 2.40 -26.30
C GLN A 18 15.58 3.06 -27.40
N GLN A 19 15.53 2.44 -28.58
CA GLN A 19 14.86 3.03 -29.75
C GLN A 19 13.32 2.94 -29.67
N GLN A 20 12.78 1.80 -29.24
CA GLN A 20 11.34 1.55 -29.24
C GLN A 20 10.66 2.05 -27.96
N HIS A 21 11.31 1.86 -26.82
CA HIS A 21 10.71 2.09 -25.49
C HIS A 21 11.35 3.24 -24.71
N ARG A 22 12.30 3.97 -25.32
CA ARG A 22 13.05 5.08 -24.70
C ARG A 22 13.70 4.69 -23.36
N MET A 23 14.07 3.43 -23.20
CA MET A 23 14.74 2.95 -22.00
C MET A 23 16.12 3.60 -21.88
N GLN A 24 16.47 4.02 -20.66
CA GLN A 24 17.76 4.65 -20.37
C GLN A 24 18.57 3.72 -19.47
N ALA A 25 19.88 3.69 -19.67
CA ALA A 25 20.76 3.01 -18.73
C ALA A 25 20.69 3.74 -17.39
N ASP A 26 20.61 2.96 -16.31
CA ASP A 26 20.47 3.48 -14.96
C ASP A 26 21.22 2.59 -13.97
N THR A 27 21.60 3.15 -12.84
CA THR A 27 22.18 2.37 -11.74
C THR A 27 21.74 2.96 -10.42
N VAL A 28 21.11 2.12 -9.59
CA VAL A 28 20.83 2.43 -8.19
C VAL A 28 21.94 1.83 -7.34
N ARG A 29 22.55 2.62 -6.46
CA ARG A 29 23.62 2.17 -5.54
C ARG A 29 23.18 2.27 -4.08
N PHE A 30 23.73 1.41 -3.25
CA PHE A 30 23.41 1.32 -1.84
C PHE A 30 24.68 1.36 -1.00
N GLU A 31 24.65 2.13 0.08
CA GLU A 31 25.68 2.18 1.10
C GLU A 31 25.13 1.65 2.43
N TYR A 32 25.99 0.98 3.19
CA TYR A 32 25.63 0.35 4.45
C TYR A 32 26.66 0.66 5.53
N ASP A 33 26.19 0.73 6.77
CA ASP A 33 27.08 0.78 7.92
C ASP A 33 27.69 -0.60 8.25
N ARG A 34 28.50 -0.66 9.32
CA ARG A 34 29.12 -1.91 9.77
C ARG A 34 28.14 -2.92 10.36
N SER A 35 26.96 -2.47 10.77
CA SER A 35 25.87 -3.30 11.31
C SER A 35 24.99 -3.86 10.19
N GLY A 36 25.16 -3.39 8.95
CA GLY A 36 24.40 -3.80 7.78
C GLY A 36 23.18 -2.93 7.51
N TRP A 37 22.97 -1.84 8.24
CA TRP A 37 21.86 -0.93 7.97
C TRP A 37 22.14 -0.06 6.76
N LEU A 38 21.13 0.15 5.92
CA LEU A 38 21.21 1.07 4.79
C LEU A 38 21.43 2.49 5.30
N THR A 39 22.52 3.12 4.86
CA THR A 39 22.90 4.50 5.19
C THR A 39 22.69 5.46 4.04
N ALA A 40 22.73 4.98 2.79
CA ALA A 40 22.39 5.80 1.64
C ALA A 40 21.87 4.96 0.47
N GLU A 41 20.95 5.55 -0.29
CA GLU A 41 20.52 5.08 -1.58
C GLU A 41 20.79 6.18 -2.62
N HIS A 42 21.47 5.84 -3.71
CA HIS A 42 21.81 6.75 -4.79
C HIS A 42 21.13 6.32 -6.09
N ALA A 43 20.25 7.17 -6.62
CA ALA A 43 19.54 6.95 -7.88
C ALA A 43 19.71 8.17 -8.82
N GLY A 44 19.31 8.02 -10.09
CA GLY A 44 19.49 9.09 -11.09
C GLY A 44 18.76 10.41 -10.77
N ASN A 45 17.75 10.37 -9.92
CA ASN A 45 16.96 11.52 -9.47
C ASN A 45 17.45 12.12 -8.13
N GLY A 46 18.47 11.55 -7.49
CA GLY A 46 18.90 12.02 -6.18
C GLY A 46 19.54 10.96 -5.29
N SER A 47 20.03 11.40 -4.14
CA SER A 47 20.48 10.50 -3.07
C SER A 47 19.64 10.72 -1.82
N ILE A 48 19.29 9.63 -1.15
CA ILE A 48 18.63 9.65 0.15
C ILE A 48 19.61 9.06 1.15
N CYS A 49 19.82 9.74 2.27
CA CYS A 49 20.71 9.29 3.34
C CYS A 49 19.92 9.06 4.63
N TYR A 50 20.34 8.08 5.42
CA TYR A 50 19.67 7.68 6.65
C TYR A 50 20.61 7.79 7.83
N GLN A 51 20.14 8.40 8.91
CA GLN A 51 20.67 8.20 10.25
C GLN A 51 19.67 7.37 11.06
N ARG A 52 20.19 6.47 11.89
CA ARG A 52 19.39 5.52 12.65
C ARG A 52 19.78 5.55 14.12
N ASP A 53 18.81 5.24 14.98
CA ASP A 53 19.07 4.96 16.38
C ASP A 53 19.71 3.58 16.59
N ALA A 54 19.98 3.23 17.85
CA ALA A 54 20.56 1.94 18.21
C ALA A 54 19.65 0.72 17.95
N LEU A 55 18.34 0.94 17.77
CA LEU A 55 17.36 -0.08 17.42
C LEU A 55 17.19 -0.24 15.90
N GLY A 56 17.82 0.63 15.11
CA GLY A 56 17.76 0.61 13.65
C GLY A 56 16.64 1.49 13.07
N ASN A 57 15.89 2.23 13.89
CA ASN A 57 14.82 3.10 13.42
C ASN A 57 15.41 4.32 12.70
N PRO A 58 14.93 4.71 11.50
CA PRO A 58 15.35 5.94 10.85
C PRO A 58 14.95 7.17 11.68
N THR A 59 15.93 7.92 12.18
CA THR A 59 15.70 9.15 12.96
C THR A 59 15.86 10.42 12.11
N ASP A 60 16.68 10.36 11.06
CA ASP A 60 16.85 11.42 10.08
C ASP A 60 16.99 10.80 8.70
N ILE A 61 16.18 11.29 7.76
CA ILE A 61 16.21 10.95 6.35
C ILE A 61 16.53 12.24 5.61
N THR A 62 17.73 12.33 5.07
CA THR A 62 18.14 13.46 4.23
C THR A 62 17.67 13.22 2.80
N LEU A 63 16.82 14.10 2.29
CA LEU A 63 16.24 14.05 0.95
C LEU A 63 17.24 14.55 -0.11
N PRO A 64 17.06 14.22 -1.40
CA PRO A 64 17.95 14.67 -2.48
C PRO A 64 18.15 16.17 -2.58
N ASP A 65 17.18 16.91 -2.07
CA ASP A 65 17.05 18.34 -2.16
C ASP A 65 17.54 19.06 -0.89
N GLY A 66 18.18 18.30 0.01
CA GLY A 66 18.79 18.73 1.26
C GLY A 66 17.83 18.88 2.44
N GLN A 67 16.53 18.60 2.27
CA GLN A 67 15.58 18.64 3.37
C GLN A 67 15.78 17.43 4.30
N HIS A 68 15.47 17.61 5.58
CA HIS A 68 15.59 16.58 6.62
C HIS A 68 14.21 16.16 7.11
N LEU A 69 13.81 14.93 6.79
CA LEU A 69 12.66 14.27 7.40
C LEU A 69 13.14 13.56 8.67
N THR A 70 12.63 14.00 9.82
CA THR A 70 13.06 13.51 11.13
C THR A 70 11.93 12.82 11.87
N HIS A 71 12.28 11.76 12.58
CA HIS A 71 11.35 11.01 13.43
C HIS A 71 11.91 10.95 14.86
N LEU A 72 11.04 11.19 15.83
CA LEU A 72 11.33 10.91 17.24
C LEU A 72 10.59 9.66 17.65
N TYR A 73 11.29 8.77 18.35
CA TYR A 73 10.73 7.54 18.90
C TYR A 73 10.87 7.51 20.42
N TYR A 74 10.02 6.74 21.09
CA TYR A 74 10.13 6.45 22.51
C TYR A 74 10.04 4.94 22.77
N GLY A 75 10.53 4.54 23.95
CA GLY A 75 10.45 3.15 24.42
C GLY A 75 11.08 2.16 23.44
N SER A 76 10.28 1.17 23.02
CA SER A 76 10.66 0.08 22.11
C SER A 76 10.68 0.45 20.62
N GLY A 77 10.60 1.74 20.27
CA GLY A 77 10.61 2.21 18.88
C GLY A 77 9.28 2.78 18.40
N HIS A 78 8.43 3.26 19.31
CA HIS A 78 7.14 3.84 18.94
C HIS A 78 7.28 5.28 18.48
N LEU A 79 6.65 5.63 17.37
CA LEU A 79 6.70 6.96 16.78
C LEU A 79 6.02 7.98 17.69
N LEU A 80 6.76 9.04 18.05
CA LEU A 80 6.30 10.16 18.86
C LEU A 80 6.01 11.39 18.01
N GLN A 81 6.86 11.65 17.01
CA GLN A 81 6.80 12.86 16.19
C GLN A 81 7.40 12.62 14.82
N THR A 82 6.82 13.25 13.80
CA THR A 82 7.37 13.42 12.45
C THR A 82 7.53 14.90 12.14
N ALA A 83 8.70 15.30 11.63
CA ALA A 83 9.00 16.69 11.29
C ALA A 83 9.79 16.80 9.96
N LEU A 84 9.62 17.90 9.24
CA LEU A 84 10.36 18.21 8.01
C LEU A 84 11.10 19.55 8.15
N ASP A 85 12.43 19.53 8.05
CA ASP A 85 13.32 20.67 8.34
C ASP A 85 13.02 21.32 9.70
N GLY A 86 12.81 20.49 10.74
CA GLY A 86 12.49 20.94 12.08
C GLY A 86 11.06 21.51 12.26
N LEU A 87 10.26 21.61 11.20
CA LEU A 87 8.82 21.89 11.34
C LEU A 87 8.12 20.61 11.77
N THR A 88 7.61 20.57 13.00
CA THR A 88 6.73 19.50 13.47
C THR A 88 5.49 19.43 12.58
N VAL A 89 5.29 18.27 11.96
CA VAL A 89 4.13 18.00 11.09
C VAL A 89 3.07 17.28 11.90
N SER A 90 3.44 16.18 12.55
CA SER A 90 2.52 15.40 13.37
C SER A 90 3.21 14.87 14.62
N GLU A 91 2.48 14.93 15.72
CA GLU A 91 2.78 14.29 17.00
C GLU A 91 1.72 13.24 17.28
N TYR A 92 2.09 12.23 18.06
CA TYR A 92 1.30 11.04 18.24
C TYR A 92 1.17 10.68 19.72
N GLU A 93 -0.03 10.35 20.16
CA GLU A 93 -0.27 9.72 21.45
C GLU A 93 -0.81 8.30 21.26
N ARG A 94 -0.47 7.41 22.19
CA ARG A 94 -0.81 6.00 22.14
C ARG A 94 -1.41 5.53 23.45
N ASP A 95 -2.26 4.51 23.37
CA ASP A 95 -2.74 3.79 24.55
C ASP A 95 -1.67 2.80 25.09
N SER A 96 -2.02 2.08 26.15
CA SER A 96 -1.12 1.08 26.75
C SER A 96 -0.84 -0.15 25.87
N LEU A 97 -1.57 -0.32 24.77
CA LEU A 97 -1.31 -1.34 23.75
C LEU A 97 -0.53 -0.74 22.56
N HIS A 98 0.02 0.46 22.74
CA HIS A 98 0.77 1.19 21.72
C HIS A 98 -0.02 1.52 20.44
N ARG A 99 -1.36 1.52 20.52
CA ARG A 99 -2.21 1.93 19.39
C ARG A 99 -2.39 3.44 19.39
N GLN A 100 -2.35 4.06 18.22
CA GLN A 100 -2.53 5.51 18.09
C GLN A 100 -3.93 5.95 18.52
N ILE A 101 -4.01 6.79 19.56
CA ILE A 101 -5.28 7.36 20.03
C ILE A 101 -5.44 8.85 19.67
N MET A 102 -4.33 9.53 19.36
CA MET A 102 -4.34 10.92 18.90
C MET A 102 -3.20 11.16 17.91
N ARG A 103 -3.46 12.00 16.89
CA ARG A 103 -2.46 12.55 15.99
C ARG A 103 -2.72 14.04 15.72
N THR A 104 -1.70 14.88 15.82
CA THR A 104 -1.80 16.31 15.46
C THR A 104 -1.65 16.50 13.94
N GLN A 105 -2.46 17.40 13.38
CA GLN A 105 -2.59 17.64 11.94
C GLN A 105 -2.86 19.14 11.68
N GLY A 106 -1.86 19.98 11.95
CA GLY A 106 -2.00 21.43 11.88
C GLY A 106 -2.85 21.98 13.02
N GLN A 107 -3.87 22.78 12.70
CA GLN A 107 -4.87 23.26 13.66
C GLN A 107 -5.95 22.21 13.98
N LEU A 108 -5.74 20.94 13.63
CA LEU A 108 -6.61 19.83 14.00
C LEU A 108 -5.83 18.79 14.81
N ALA A 109 -6.57 18.02 15.63
CA ALA A 109 -6.12 16.75 16.17
C ALA A 109 -7.14 15.66 15.82
N THR A 110 -6.66 14.55 15.28
CA THR A 110 -7.47 13.36 14.98
C THR A 110 -7.38 12.37 16.12
N TYR A 111 -8.52 12.09 16.73
CA TYR A 111 -8.66 11.11 17.80
C TYR A 111 -9.22 9.81 17.23
N SER A 112 -8.72 8.69 17.73
CA SER A 112 -9.11 7.34 17.32
C SER A 112 -9.48 6.49 18.52
N GLY A 113 -10.44 5.58 18.33
CA GLY A 113 -10.76 4.56 19.32
C GLY A 113 -10.97 3.20 18.67
N TYR A 114 -10.78 2.18 19.49
CA TYR A 114 -10.77 0.78 19.08
C TYR A 114 -11.84 0.01 19.83
N ASP A 115 -12.35 -1.06 19.23
CA ASP A 115 -13.23 -2.01 19.93
C ASP A 115 -12.41 -3.03 20.76
N ASP A 116 -13.12 -3.97 21.38
CA ASP A 116 -12.56 -4.99 22.26
C ASP A 116 -11.66 -5.99 21.50
N ASP A 117 -11.89 -6.17 20.19
CA ASP A 117 -11.07 -7.00 19.29
C ASP A 117 -9.85 -6.22 18.75
N GLY A 118 -9.74 -4.94 19.12
CA GLY A 118 -8.65 -4.07 18.73
C GLY A 118 -8.76 -3.47 17.34
N LEU A 119 -9.92 -3.59 16.70
CA LEU A 119 -10.20 -2.97 15.41
C LEU A 119 -10.56 -1.51 15.58
N LEU A 120 -10.15 -0.67 14.63
CA LEU A 120 -10.46 0.76 14.64
C LEU A 120 -11.97 0.96 14.54
N SER A 121 -12.60 1.49 15.59
CA SER A 121 -14.06 1.62 15.67
C SER A 121 -14.53 3.04 15.34
N TRP A 122 -13.71 4.06 15.56
CA TRP A 122 -14.05 5.43 15.19
C TRP A 122 -12.82 6.34 15.05
N GLN A 123 -12.97 7.38 14.22
CA GLN A 123 -12.03 8.49 14.07
C GLN A 123 -12.77 9.83 14.06
N ARG A 124 -12.20 10.86 14.69
CA ARG A 124 -12.75 12.23 14.76
C ARG A 124 -11.64 13.28 14.70
N SER A 125 -11.75 14.23 13.77
CA SER A 125 -10.84 15.37 13.67
C SER A 125 -11.49 16.62 14.27
N LEU A 126 -10.88 17.16 15.32
CA LEU A 126 -11.36 18.31 16.10
C LEU A 126 -10.37 19.47 15.99
N ALA A 127 -10.86 20.71 16.08
CA ALA A 127 -10.00 21.90 16.08
C ALA A 127 -9.12 21.98 17.33
N SER A 128 -7.89 22.46 17.15
CA SER A 128 -6.94 22.75 18.22
C SER A 128 -7.56 23.76 19.20
N GLY A 129 -7.64 23.38 20.47
CA GLY A 129 -8.35 24.13 21.51
C GLY A 129 -9.74 23.60 21.87
N SER A 130 -10.24 22.57 21.18
CA SER A 130 -11.37 21.77 21.66
C SER A 130 -11.04 21.13 23.02
N ALA A 131 -12.08 20.80 23.81
CA ALA A 131 -11.87 20.13 25.10
C ALA A 131 -11.06 18.83 24.91
N PRO A 132 -10.08 18.54 25.79
CA PRO A 132 -9.30 17.32 25.71
C PRO A 132 -10.19 16.09 25.66
N VAL A 133 -9.92 15.20 24.71
CA VAL A 133 -10.63 13.91 24.61
C VAL A 133 -9.92 12.93 25.53
N LEU A 134 -10.62 12.45 26.56
CA LEU A 134 -10.07 11.44 27.44
C LEU A 134 -9.92 10.09 26.72
N PRO A 135 -8.90 9.28 27.03
CA PRO A 135 -8.75 7.94 26.46
C PRO A 135 -10.03 7.11 26.61
N GLY A 136 -10.48 6.49 25.51
CA GLY A 136 -11.70 5.68 25.47
C GLY A 136 -13.01 6.48 25.35
N GLN A 137 -13.00 7.80 25.46
CA GLN A 137 -14.20 8.62 25.26
C GLN A 137 -14.37 8.96 23.77
N ARG A 138 -15.52 8.59 23.19
CA ARG A 138 -15.88 8.97 21.82
C ARG A 138 -16.49 10.39 21.79
N PRO A 139 -15.90 11.37 21.09
CA PRO A 139 -16.48 12.70 20.95
C PRO A 139 -17.77 12.70 20.12
N ALA A 140 -18.62 13.70 20.34
CA ALA A 140 -19.79 13.93 19.50
C ALA A 140 -19.36 14.32 18.08
N ARG A 141 -20.15 13.91 17.06
CA ARG A 141 -19.88 14.26 15.66
C ARG A 141 -20.01 15.76 15.37
N GLN A 142 -20.86 16.46 16.12
CA GLN A 142 -21.12 17.88 15.90
C GLN A 142 -19.84 18.69 16.15
N GLY A 143 -19.45 19.49 15.16
CA GLY A 143 -18.24 20.33 15.22
C GLY A 143 -16.94 19.62 14.82
N CYS A 144 -16.99 18.33 14.47
CA CYS A 144 -15.85 17.64 13.86
C CYS A 144 -15.67 18.09 12.40
N VAL A 145 -14.42 18.25 11.96
CA VAL A 145 -14.09 18.49 10.55
C VAL A 145 -14.24 17.22 9.74
N THR A 146 -13.78 16.09 10.29
CA THR A 146 -14.01 14.75 9.73
C THR A 146 -14.49 13.83 10.85
N SER A 147 -15.39 12.90 10.51
CA SER A 147 -15.89 11.90 11.46
C SER A 147 -16.25 10.62 10.75
N ARG A 148 -15.81 9.49 11.30
CA ARG A 148 -16.08 8.16 10.75
C ARG A 148 -16.25 7.13 11.86
N ASP A 149 -17.33 6.36 11.80
CA ASP A 149 -17.53 5.17 12.64
C ASP A 149 -17.48 3.92 11.77
N TYR A 150 -16.79 2.90 12.25
CA TYR A 150 -16.64 1.61 11.60
C TYR A 150 -17.40 0.56 12.40
N TYR A 151 -18.22 -0.21 11.71
CA TYR A 151 -18.96 -1.32 12.27
C TYR A 151 -18.47 -2.60 11.61
N TRP A 152 -17.75 -3.41 12.39
CA TRP A 152 -17.16 -4.66 11.93
C TRP A 152 -18.16 -5.81 12.09
N ASN A 153 -18.12 -6.76 11.15
CA ASN A 153 -18.81 -8.03 11.32
C ASN A 153 -17.91 -9.01 12.11
N ASN A 154 -18.45 -10.17 12.49
CA ASN A 154 -17.72 -11.19 13.24
C ASN A 154 -16.55 -11.82 12.46
N HIS A 155 -16.40 -11.51 11.16
CA HIS A 155 -15.36 -12.02 10.26
C HIS A 155 -14.19 -10.99 10.15
N GLY A 156 -14.25 -9.91 10.93
CA GLY A 156 -13.30 -8.81 10.89
C GLY A 156 -13.34 -8.06 9.56
N GLU A 157 -14.52 -7.89 8.97
CA GLU A 157 -14.75 -7.12 7.75
C GLU A 157 -15.62 -5.90 8.08
N VAL A 158 -15.37 -4.78 7.41
CA VAL A 158 -16.17 -3.57 7.62
C VAL A 158 -17.56 -3.78 7.03
N GLY A 159 -18.58 -3.91 7.88
CA GLY A 159 -19.98 -4.00 7.46
C GLY A 159 -20.58 -2.63 7.13
N THR A 160 -20.27 -1.61 7.93
CA THR A 160 -20.76 -0.25 7.70
C THR A 160 -19.70 0.78 8.04
N ILE A 161 -19.60 1.82 7.21
CA ILE A 161 -18.89 3.06 7.51
C ILE A 161 -19.92 4.17 7.61
N ASP A 162 -20.10 4.75 8.79
CA ASP A 162 -20.92 5.94 8.97
C ASP A 162 -20.02 7.18 8.95
N ASP A 163 -20.06 7.94 7.85
CA ASP A 163 -19.17 9.05 7.55
C ASP A 163 -19.90 10.41 7.63
N GLY A 164 -19.26 11.40 8.26
CA GLY A 164 -19.85 12.72 8.45
C GLY A 164 -20.04 13.55 7.18
N LEU A 165 -19.28 13.26 6.11
CA LEU A 165 -19.36 13.98 4.83
C LEU A 165 -20.20 13.20 3.79
N ARG A 166 -20.06 11.87 3.76
CA ARG A 166 -20.65 10.99 2.74
C ARG A 166 -21.92 10.27 3.21
N GLY A 167 -22.25 10.38 4.49
CA GLY A 167 -23.30 9.57 5.11
C GLY A 167 -22.86 8.12 5.29
N SER A 168 -23.83 7.26 5.60
CA SER A 168 -23.56 5.85 5.87
C SER A 168 -23.43 5.03 4.58
N VAL A 169 -22.41 4.18 4.53
CA VAL A 169 -22.12 3.23 3.45
C VAL A 169 -22.07 1.83 4.02
N VAL A 170 -22.89 0.93 3.47
CA VAL A 170 -22.99 -0.46 3.88
C VAL A 170 -22.27 -1.34 2.86
N TYR A 171 -21.50 -2.30 3.34
CA TYR A 171 -20.75 -3.27 2.55
C TYR A 171 -21.27 -4.68 2.81
N SER A 172 -21.17 -5.52 1.79
CA SER A 172 -21.60 -6.92 1.84
C SER A 172 -20.54 -7.81 1.22
N TYR A 173 -20.39 -9.01 1.78
CA TYR A 173 -19.35 -9.97 1.40
C TYR A 173 -19.98 -11.34 1.17
N ASP A 174 -19.34 -12.15 0.33
CA ASP A 174 -19.64 -13.59 0.30
C ASP A 174 -18.89 -14.34 1.40
N ARG A 175 -19.09 -15.67 1.49
CA ARG A 175 -18.45 -16.53 2.49
C ARG A 175 -16.93 -16.67 2.33
N SER A 176 -16.39 -16.27 1.20
CA SER A 176 -14.96 -16.26 0.92
C SER A 176 -14.33 -14.89 1.19
N GLY A 177 -15.13 -13.94 1.72
CA GLY A 177 -14.72 -12.58 2.02
C GLY A 177 -14.58 -11.67 0.80
N TYR A 178 -15.11 -12.06 -0.37
CA TYR A 178 -15.14 -11.18 -1.53
C TYR A 178 -16.18 -10.08 -1.34
N LEU A 179 -15.81 -8.83 -1.62
CA LEU A 179 -16.75 -7.72 -1.60
C LEU A 179 -17.81 -7.91 -2.68
N THR A 180 -19.08 -8.13 -2.31
CA THR A 180 -20.20 -8.38 -3.25
C THR A 180 -21.09 -7.17 -3.47
N GLY A 181 -21.04 -6.19 -2.57
CA GLY A 181 -21.81 -4.98 -2.76
C GLY A 181 -21.42 -3.85 -1.83
N ARG A 182 -21.71 -2.63 -2.28
CA ARG A 182 -21.53 -1.36 -1.57
C ARG A 182 -22.78 -0.52 -1.82
N SER A 183 -23.39 0.00 -0.75
CA SER A 183 -24.63 0.78 -0.84
C SER A 183 -24.52 2.02 0.02
N GLY A 184 -24.50 3.20 -0.62
CA GLY A 184 -24.45 4.50 0.06
C GLY A 184 -25.79 5.24 0.06
N GLN A 185 -25.91 6.31 0.84
CA GLN A 185 -27.14 7.11 0.91
C GLN A 185 -27.43 7.95 -0.35
N MET A 186 -26.43 8.21 -1.20
CA MET A 186 -26.59 9.02 -2.42
C MET A 186 -27.05 8.19 -3.64
N TYR A 187 -27.89 7.18 -3.44
CA TYR A 187 -28.39 6.26 -4.49
C TYR A 187 -27.31 5.49 -5.29
N ASP A 188 -26.04 5.55 -4.89
CA ASP A 188 -24.95 4.77 -5.47
C ASP A 188 -24.92 3.38 -4.85
N HIS A 189 -25.25 2.39 -5.68
CA HIS A 189 -25.29 0.98 -5.32
C HIS A 189 -24.41 0.22 -6.30
N ASP A 190 -23.23 -0.19 -5.83
CA ASP A 190 -22.35 -1.07 -6.58
C ASP A 190 -22.67 -2.51 -6.20
N ARG A 191 -22.76 -3.38 -7.22
CA ARG A 191 -22.81 -4.84 -7.05
C ARG A 191 -21.64 -5.44 -7.80
N TYR A 192 -20.99 -6.40 -7.16
CA TYR A 192 -19.80 -7.05 -7.66
C TYR A 192 -20.08 -8.54 -7.83
N TYR A 193 -19.83 -9.04 -9.03
CA TYR A 193 -20.03 -10.44 -9.38
C TYR A 193 -18.69 -11.06 -9.73
N TYR A 194 -18.49 -12.32 -9.34
CA TYR A 194 -17.22 -13.01 -9.56
C TYR A 194 -17.45 -14.34 -10.26
N ASP A 195 -16.54 -14.71 -11.16
CA ASP A 195 -16.40 -16.10 -11.52
C ASP A 195 -15.63 -16.89 -10.44
N LYS A 196 -15.53 -18.20 -10.60
CA LYS A 196 -14.83 -19.07 -9.64
C LYS A 196 -13.33 -18.81 -9.53
N ALA A 197 -12.75 -18.05 -10.44
CA ALA A 197 -11.35 -17.63 -10.41
C ALA A 197 -11.18 -16.22 -9.83
N GLY A 198 -12.24 -15.60 -9.30
CA GLY A 198 -12.20 -14.28 -8.67
C GLY A 198 -12.13 -13.12 -9.66
N ASN A 199 -12.44 -13.33 -10.94
CA ASN A 199 -12.52 -12.23 -11.90
C ASN A 199 -13.80 -11.43 -11.65
N LEU A 200 -13.67 -10.11 -11.48
CA LEU A 200 -14.82 -9.21 -11.39
C LEU A 200 -15.54 -9.12 -12.74
N LEU A 201 -16.84 -9.38 -12.73
CA LEU A 201 -17.71 -9.45 -13.91
C LEU A 201 -18.67 -8.26 -13.97
N ASP A 202 -19.08 -7.87 -15.18
CA ASP A 202 -20.03 -6.77 -15.39
C ASP A 202 -21.44 -7.10 -14.88
N ASN A 203 -21.80 -8.39 -14.88
CA ASN A 203 -23.10 -8.88 -14.42
C ASN A 203 -23.03 -10.36 -14.04
N GLU A 204 -24.02 -10.81 -13.27
CA GLU A 204 -24.15 -12.18 -12.75
C GLU A 204 -24.20 -13.26 -13.85
N GLY A 205 -24.69 -12.92 -15.04
CA GLY A 205 -24.86 -13.87 -16.14
C GLY A 205 -23.61 -14.10 -17.00
N GLN A 206 -22.52 -13.39 -16.74
CA GLN A 206 -21.29 -13.52 -17.49
C GLN A 206 -20.59 -14.86 -17.17
N GLY A 207 -20.15 -15.56 -18.21
CA GLY A 207 -19.41 -16.82 -18.05
C GLY A 207 -17.98 -16.63 -17.51
N ALA A 208 -17.32 -17.74 -17.21
CA ALA A 208 -15.95 -17.74 -16.72
C ALA A 208 -14.99 -17.02 -17.69
N VAL A 209 -14.08 -16.24 -17.13
CA VAL A 209 -13.11 -15.45 -17.90
C VAL A 209 -11.90 -16.33 -18.22
N MET A 210 -11.72 -16.64 -19.50
CA MET A 210 -10.63 -17.51 -19.94
C MET A 210 -9.26 -16.85 -19.65
N SER A 211 -8.35 -17.64 -19.07
CA SER A 211 -6.99 -17.20 -18.69
C SER A 211 -6.94 -15.97 -17.79
N ASN A 212 -8.04 -15.67 -17.08
CA ASN A 212 -8.23 -14.44 -16.30
C ASN A 212 -8.07 -13.14 -17.11
N ARG A 213 -8.19 -13.19 -18.45
CA ARG A 213 -8.07 -12.01 -19.33
C ARG A 213 -9.47 -11.45 -19.63
N LEU A 214 -9.84 -10.36 -18.96
CA LEU A 214 -11.16 -9.75 -19.14
C LEU A 214 -11.29 -9.17 -20.56
N PRO A 215 -12.34 -9.53 -21.34
CA PRO A 215 -12.54 -8.98 -22.68
C PRO A 215 -12.91 -7.48 -22.68
N GLY A 216 -13.25 -6.94 -21.51
CA GLY A 216 -13.71 -5.57 -21.33
C GLY A 216 -14.34 -5.43 -19.95
N CYS A 217 -14.83 -4.22 -19.68
CA CYS A 217 -15.39 -3.83 -18.40
C CYS A 217 -16.32 -2.64 -18.60
N GLY A 218 -17.58 -2.83 -18.25
CA GLY A 218 -18.68 -1.98 -18.68
C GLY A 218 -18.68 -1.76 -20.19
N ARG A 219 -18.47 -0.50 -20.60
CA ARG A 219 -18.41 -0.11 -22.01
C ARG A 219 -17.03 -0.27 -22.62
N ASP A 220 -16.01 -0.45 -21.79
CA ASP A 220 -14.63 -0.53 -22.23
C ASP A 220 -14.38 -1.92 -22.81
N ARG A 221 -13.49 -1.98 -23.81
CA ARG A 221 -13.07 -3.22 -24.46
C ARG A 221 -11.57 -3.33 -24.35
N TYR A 222 -11.11 -4.53 -24.04
CA TYR A 222 -9.73 -4.82 -23.70
C TYR A 222 -9.11 -5.77 -24.72
N GLY A 223 -7.86 -5.51 -25.08
CA GLY A 223 -7.02 -6.39 -25.89
C GLY A 223 -5.71 -6.65 -25.18
N TYR A 224 -5.15 -7.85 -25.34
CA TYR A 224 -3.91 -8.26 -24.68
C TYR A 224 -2.90 -8.77 -25.71
N ASN A 225 -1.62 -8.64 -25.41
CA ASN A 225 -0.58 -9.36 -26.13
C ASN A 225 -0.43 -10.81 -25.62
N GLU A 226 0.54 -11.55 -26.19
CA GLU A 226 0.84 -12.93 -25.82
C GLU A 226 1.26 -13.07 -24.35
N TRP A 227 1.99 -12.09 -23.82
CA TRP A 227 2.45 -12.01 -22.43
C TRP A 227 1.34 -11.62 -21.43
N GLY A 228 0.13 -11.34 -21.92
CA GLY A 228 -1.01 -11.01 -21.07
C GLY A 228 -1.02 -9.57 -20.57
N GLU A 229 -0.28 -8.68 -21.21
CA GLU A 229 -0.30 -7.24 -20.93
C GLU A 229 -1.38 -6.58 -21.79
N LEU A 230 -2.15 -5.67 -21.18
CA LEU A 230 -3.21 -4.94 -21.85
C LEU A 230 -2.62 -4.01 -22.90
N THR A 231 -2.96 -4.18 -24.17
CA THR A 231 -2.48 -3.37 -25.31
C THR A 231 -3.53 -2.40 -25.84
N THR A 232 -4.82 -2.66 -25.58
CA THR A 232 -5.90 -1.73 -25.91
C THR A 232 -6.90 -1.62 -24.77
N ARG A 233 -7.33 -0.40 -24.46
CA ARG A 233 -8.34 -0.08 -23.46
C ARG A 233 -9.06 1.19 -23.86
N ARG A 234 -10.39 1.17 -23.97
CA ARG A 234 -11.15 2.33 -24.47
C ARG A 234 -10.66 2.72 -25.88
N ASP A 235 -10.23 3.97 -26.03
CA ASP A 235 -9.55 4.56 -27.18
C ASP A 235 -8.03 4.62 -27.01
N GLN A 236 -7.48 3.97 -25.98
CA GLN A 236 -6.07 3.97 -25.64
C GLN A 236 -5.33 2.76 -26.24
N GLN A 237 -4.10 3.00 -26.69
CA GLN A 237 -3.12 1.96 -27.04
C GLN A 237 -1.97 1.99 -26.06
N LEU A 238 -1.61 0.83 -25.51
CA LEU A 238 -0.60 0.67 -24.46
C LEU A 238 0.57 -0.16 -25.00
N GLU A 239 1.79 0.33 -24.77
CA GLU A 239 3.04 -0.31 -25.20
C GLU A 239 3.93 -0.63 -24.00
N TRP A 240 4.42 -1.88 -23.96
CA TRP A 240 5.16 -2.46 -22.85
C TRP A 240 6.58 -2.82 -23.29
N ASN A 241 7.55 -2.66 -22.40
CA ASN A 241 8.90 -3.13 -22.66
C ASN A 241 9.06 -4.62 -22.30
N ALA A 242 10.22 -5.20 -22.62
CA ALA A 242 10.51 -6.61 -22.33
C ALA A 242 10.62 -6.97 -20.83
N GLN A 243 10.60 -5.98 -19.93
CA GLN A 243 10.57 -6.18 -18.47
C GLN A 243 9.14 -6.13 -17.90
N GLY A 244 8.13 -6.03 -18.76
CA GLY A 244 6.74 -5.93 -18.35
C GLY A 244 6.32 -4.57 -17.81
N GLN A 245 7.04 -3.51 -18.17
CA GLN A 245 6.75 -2.15 -17.73
C GLN A 245 6.03 -1.37 -18.83
N LEU A 246 4.96 -0.66 -18.47
CA LEU A 246 4.23 0.21 -19.39
C LEU A 246 5.11 1.40 -19.74
N THR A 247 5.50 1.55 -21.01
CA THR A 247 6.42 2.60 -21.44
C THR A 247 5.75 3.71 -22.22
N ARG A 248 4.62 3.42 -22.86
CA ARG A 248 3.86 4.43 -23.61
C ARG A 248 2.37 4.13 -23.63
N VAL A 249 1.58 5.19 -23.53
CA VAL A 249 0.13 5.15 -23.76
C VAL A 249 -0.25 6.23 -24.76
N ILE A 250 -0.93 5.84 -25.83
CA ILE A 250 -1.49 6.76 -26.82
C ILE A 250 -2.97 6.93 -26.50
N SER A 251 -3.41 8.17 -26.28
CA SER A 251 -4.81 8.54 -26.00
C SER A 251 -5.20 9.68 -26.94
N GLY A 252 -5.97 9.37 -27.99
CA GLY A 252 -6.36 10.35 -29.02
C GLY A 252 -5.16 11.07 -29.66
N ASN A 253 -5.07 12.39 -29.43
CA ASN A 253 -4.01 13.26 -29.97
C ASN A 253 -2.79 13.43 -29.05
N THR A 254 -2.74 12.70 -27.94
CA THR A 254 -1.63 12.73 -26.99
C THR A 254 -0.98 11.36 -26.84
N GLU A 255 0.29 11.37 -26.46
CA GLU A 255 1.01 10.19 -26.02
C GLU A 255 1.74 10.48 -24.71
N THR A 256 1.66 9.57 -23.76
CA THR A 256 2.35 9.65 -22.49
C THR A 256 3.45 8.60 -22.47
N HIS A 257 4.65 8.99 -22.05
CA HIS A 257 5.80 8.13 -21.90
C HIS A 257 6.18 8.01 -20.43
N TYR A 258 6.57 6.80 -20.02
CA TYR A 258 7.00 6.48 -18.66
C TYR A 258 8.45 6.03 -18.65
N GLY A 259 9.22 6.51 -17.67
CA GLY A 259 10.61 6.14 -17.44
C GLY A 259 10.79 5.47 -16.08
N TYR A 260 11.69 4.48 -16.02
CA TYR A 260 11.93 3.66 -14.85
C TYR A 260 13.43 3.61 -14.51
N ASP A 261 13.74 3.42 -13.23
CA ASP A 261 15.10 3.14 -12.79
C ASP A 261 15.43 1.63 -12.80
N ALA A 262 16.64 1.29 -12.37
CA ALA A 262 17.12 -0.08 -12.34
C ALA A 262 16.38 -1.02 -11.37
N LEU A 263 15.61 -0.48 -10.42
CA LEU A 263 14.75 -1.26 -9.53
C LEU A 263 13.32 -1.41 -10.07
N GLY A 264 13.03 -0.81 -11.22
CA GLY A 264 11.73 -0.80 -11.85
C GLY A 264 10.76 0.24 -11.28
N ARG A 265 11.26 1.23 -10.52
CA ARG A 265 10.43 2.32 -10.00
C ARG A 265 10.29 3.39 -11.04
N ARG A 266 9.08 3.90 -11.25
CA ARG A 266 8.81 4.97 -12.20
C ARG A 266 9.44 6.27 -11.75
N THR A 267 10.44 6.76 -12.46
CA THR A 267 11.14 8.01 -12.18
C THR A 267 10.60 9.19 -12.97
N ARG A 268 9.82 8.95 -14.03
CA ARG A 268 9.21 10.00 -14.85
C ARG A 268 7.92 9.57 -15.52
N LYS A 269 6.99 10.52 -15.66
CA LYS A 269 5.97 10.52 -16.71
C LYS A 269 6.01 11.83 -17.51
N ALA A 270 5.78 11.77 -18.82
CA ALA A 270 5.72 12.95 -19.67
C ALA A 270 4.74 12.78 -20.83
N THR A 271 3.85 13.74 -21.01
CA THR A 271 2.81 13.72 -22.06
C THR A 271 3.15 14.70 -23.18
N TYR A 272 3.01 14.24 -24.42
CA TYR A 272 3.34 14.96 -25.64
C TYR A 272 2.13 15.02 -26.57
N GLY A 273 2.09 16.03 -27.44
CA GLY A 273 1.12 16.05 -28.54
C GLY A 273 1.64 15.23 -29.71
N ARG A 274 0.88 14.22 -30.14
CA ARG A 274 1.30 13.23 -31.16
C ARG A 274 1.69 13.86 -32.50
N HIS A 275 1.11 15.01 -32.83
CA HIS A 275 1.32 15.72 -34.09
C HIS A 275 1.84 17.16 -33.93
N THR A 276 2.07 17.63 -32.69
CA THR A 276 2.31 19.07 -32.42
C THR A 276 3.70 19.36 -31.84
N GLY A 277 4.62 18.40 -31.81
CA GLY A 277 6.04 18.63 -31.52
C GLY A 277 6.62 17.76 -30.39
N HIS A 278 7.93 17.97 -30.14
CA HIS A 278 8.75 17.17 -29.21
C HIS A 278 8.78 17.72 -27.77
N THR A 279 8.09 18.82 -27.50
CA THR A 279 8.05 19.43 -26.17
C THR A 279 6.95 18.78 -25.34
N ALA A 280 7.28 18.37 -24.11
CA ALA A 280 6.31 17.82 -23.17
C ALA A 280 5.29 18.91 -22.78
N ARG A 281 4.00 18.57 -22.85
CA ARG A 281 2.88 19.41 -22.37
C ARG A 281 2.77 19.37 -20.85
N SER A 282 3.06 18.21 -20.29
CA SER A 282 3.17 17.98 -18.85
C SER A 282 4.29 16.98 -18.59
N ARG A 283 4.92 17.10 -17.44
CA ARG A 283 5.94 16.19 -16.96
C ARG A 283 5.90 16.13 -15.44
N THR A 284 6.07 14.93 -14.91
CA THR A 284 6.29 14.70 -13.48
C THR A 284 7.52 13.83 -13.32
N ASP A 285 8.47 14.27 -12.50
CA ASP A 285 9.60 13.47 -12.04
C ASP A 285 9.31 12.96 -10.62
N PHE A 286 9.71 11.73 -10.31
CA PHE A 286 9.43 11.09 -9.01
C PHE A 286 10.73 10.73 -8.29
N VAL A 287 10.71 10.79 -6.96
CA VAL A 287 11.78 10.36 -6.04
C VAL A 287 11.21 9.30 -5.10
N TRP A 288 11.98 8.26 -4.83
CA TRP A 288 11.55 7.08 -4.08
C TRP A 288 12.45 6.85 -2.88
N GLU A 289 11.84 6.56 -1.72
CA GLU A 289 12.51 6.02 -0.53
C GLU A 289 12.30 4.51 -0.53
N GLY A 290 13.31 3.72 -0.90
CA GLY A 290 13.11 2.30 -1.17
C GLY A 290 12.01 2.10 -2.23
N PHE A 291 10.91 1.44 -1.88
CA PHE A 291 9.76 1.24 -2.77
C PHE A 291 8.54 2.11 -2.44
N ARG A 292 8.74 3.17 -1.67
CA ARG A 292 7.69 4.15 -1.32
C ARG A 292 7.94 5.48 -2.02
N LEU A 293 6.90 6.06 -2.60
CA LEU A 293 6.98 7.36 -3.26
C LEU A 293 7.32 8.43 -2.21
N LEU A 294 8.42 9.16 -2.39
CA LEU A 294 8.86 10.18 -1.44
C LEU A 294 8.56 11.59 -1.93
N GLN A 295 8.86 11.89 -3.20
CA GLN A 295 8.58 13.20 -3.77
C GLN A 295 8.09 13.08 -5.22
N GLU A 296 7.31 14.07 -5.63
CA GLU A 296 7.04 14.36 -7.02
C GLU A 296 7.43 15.80 -7.35
N ASN A 297 7.83 16.03 -8.60
CA ASN A 297 8.05 17.36 -9.16
C ASN A 297 7.20 17.50 -10.42
N VAL A 298 6.05 18.15 -10.28
CA VAL A 298 5.14 18.39 -11.39
C VAL A 298 5.54 19.68 -12.09
N GLN A 299 5.73 19.61 -13.42
CA GLN A 299 6.07 20.77 -14.24
C GLN A 299 5.08 21.92 -13.97
N GLN A 300 5.59 23.12 -13.70
CA GLN A 300 4.84 24.34 -13.32
C GLN A 300 4.26 24.37 -11.90
N GLN A 301 4.11 23.24 -11.18
CA GLN A 301 3.64 23.23 -9.78
C GLN A 301 4.80 23.07 -8.77
N GLY A 302 5.90 22.44 -9.19
CA GLY A 302 7.09 22.24 -8.37
C GLY A 302 7.05 20.98 -7.53
N TRP A 303 7.89 20.95 -6.49
CA TRP A 303 8.07 19.80 -5.62
C TRP A 303 6.95 19.64 -4.59
N ARG A 304 6.51 18.40 -4.43
CA ARG A 304 5.70 17.93 -3.31
C ARG A 304 6.42 16.76 -2.66
N THR A 305 6.59 16.84 -1.34
CA THR A 305 7.16 15.77 -0.50
C THR A 305 6.05 15.08 0.26
N TYR A 306 5.94 13.77 0.18
CA TYR A 306 4.97 12.98 0.92
C TYR A 306 5.59 12.48 2.23
N LEU A 307 4.80 12.56 3.29
CA LEU A 307 5.16 12.13 4.63
C LEU A 307 4.17 11.04 5.03
N TYR A 308 4.70 9.92 5.47
CA TYR A 308 3.94 8.72 5.83
C TYR A 308 4.15 8.39 7.29
N ASP A 309 3.25 7.59 7.83
CA ASP A 309 3.43 7.00 9.15
C ASP A 309 4.64 6.04 9.11
N ALA A 310 5.55 6.15 10.08
CA ALA A 310 6.71 5.29 10.15
C ALA A 310 6.34 3.85 10.57
N GLU A 311 5.25 3.67 11.32
CA GLU A 311 4.74 2.37 11.76
C GLU A 311 3.75 1.76 10.76
N GLN A 312 3.13 2.59 9.91
CA GLN A 312 2.28 2.15 8.80
C GLN A 312 2.79 2.75 7.49
N PRO A 313 3.80 2.13 6.85
CA PRO A 313 4.61 2.77 5.81
C PRO A 313 3.83 3.30 4.60
N TYR A 314 2.63 2.78 4.32
CA TYR A 314 1.80 3.21 3.18
C TYR A 314 0.60 4.08 3.57
N THR A 315 0.50 4.49 4.84
CA THR A 315 -0.50 5.44 5.33
C THR A 315 0.06 6.86 5.27
N PRO A 316 -0.39 7.72 4.32
CA PRO A 316 0.08 9.10 4.25
C PRO A 316 -0.45 9.91 5.44
N VAL A 317 0.41 10.76 5.98
CA VAL A 317 0.14 11.66 7.11
C VAL A 317 0.02 13.10 6.61
N ALA A 318 0.96 13.52 5.77
CA ALA A 318 0.99 14.87 5.23
C ALA A 318 1.68 14.90 3.85
N SER A 319 1.54 16.01 3.15
CA SER A 319 2.45 16.37 2.06
C SER A 319 2.83 17.84 2.17
N VAL A 320 4.04 18.16 1.77
CA VAL A 320 4.61 19.51 1.87
C VAL A 320 4.97 20.02 0.48
N THR A 321 4.46 21.21 0.14
CA THR A 321 4.78 21.93 -1.10
C THR A 321 5.45 23.26 -0.78
N GLY A 322 6.26 23.79 -1.71
CA GLY A 322 6.99 25.04 -1.49
C GLY A 322 8.11 24.92 -0.46
N ARG A 323 8.79 26.03 -0.17
CA ARG A 323 9.92 26.11 0.78
C ARG A 323 9.97 27.44 1.49
N GLY A 324 10.59 27.46 2.68
CA GLY A 324 10.72 28.67 3.49
C GLY A 324 9.35 29.29 3.75
N GLU A 325 9.19 30.57 3.42
CA GLU A 325 7.93 31.30 3.61
C GLU A 325 6.78 30.83 2.70
N SER A 326 7.06 30.16 1.57
CA SER A 326 6.04 29.61 0.68
C SER A 326 5.63 28.17 1.02
N ARG A 327 6.19 27.61 2.11
CA ARG A 327 5.92 26.24 2.54
C ARG A 327 4.45 26.08 2.96
N GLN A 328 3.80 25.05 2.42
CA GLN A 328 2.44 24.67 2.76
C GLN A 328 2.41 23.19 3.13
N VAL A 329 1.70 22.86 4.21
CA VAL A 329 1.50 21.49 4.68
C VAL A 329 0.04 21.10 4.48
N TRP A 330 -0.16 19.95 3.86
CA TRP A 330 -1.46 19.37 3.54
C TRP A 330 -1.60 18.05 4.29
N TYR A 331 -2.56 17.96 5.19
CA TYR A 331 -2.73 16.84 6.11
C TYR A 331 -3.74 15.84 5.58
N TYR A 332 -3.37 14.56 5.57
CA TYR A 332 -4.20 13.46 5.07
C TYR A 332 -5.04 12.86 6.18
N HIS A 333 -6.31 12.62 5.89
CA HIS A 333 -7.21 11.82 6.73
C HIS A 333 -7.58 10.58 5.94
N THR A 334 -7.27 9.41 6.50
CA THR A 334 -7.37 8.13 5.79
C THR A 334 -8.48 7.27 6.38
N ASP A 335 -8.88 6.23 5.64
CA ASP A 335 -9.68 5.14 6.20
C ASP A 335 -8.80 4.11 6.94
N VAL A 336 -9.41 2.97 7.29
CA VAL A 336 -8.80 1.83 7.99
C VAL A 336 -7.60 1.21 7.27
N THR A 337 -7.52 1.33 5.94
CA THR A 337 -6.40 0.75 5.17
C THR A 337 -5.30 1.77 4.88
N GLY A 338 -5.51 3.05 5.22
CA GLY A 338 -4.59 4.13 4.86
C GLY A 338 -4.93 4.82 3.53
N THR A 339 -6.09 4.53 2.94
CA THR A 339 -6.52 5.22 1.71
C THR A 339 -6.92 6.66 2.06
N PRO A 340 -6.38 7.69 1.36
CA PRO A 340 -6.80 9.08 1.55
C PRO A 340 -8.29 9.27 1.29
N GLN A 341 -9.00 9.78 2.29
CA GLN A 341 -10.41 10.14 2.20
C GLN A 341 -10.58 11.66 2.20
N GLU A 342 -9.79 12.38 2.98
CA GLU A 342 -9.80 13.85 3.03
C GLU A 342 -8.38 14.44 3.09
N VAL A 343 -8.26 15.71 2.68
CA VAL A 343 -7.07 16.54 2.87
C VAL A 343 -7.47 17.88 3.47
N THR A 344 -6.77 18.29 4.53
CA THR A 344 -6.93 19.61 5.15
C THR A 344 -5.67 20.46 5.02
N ALA A 345 -5.83 21.77 4.88
CA ALA A 345 -4.75 22.73 5.04
C ALA A 345 -4.32 22.83 6.52
N ALA A 346 -3.20 23.51 6.78
CA ALA A 346 -2.66 23.67 8.13
C ALA A 346 -3.58 24.41 9.10
N ASP A 347 -4.51 25.23 8.62
CA ASP A 347 -5.53 25.92 9.43
C ASP A 347 -6.77 25.05 9.71
N GLY A 348 -6.80 23.81 9.23
CA GLY A 348 -7.92 22.87 9.37
C GLY A 348 -8.96 22.97 8.25
N THR A 349 -8.79 23.85 7.27
CA THR A 349 -9.70 23.96 6.12
C THR A 349 -9.68 22.69 5.28
N LEU A 350 -10.84 22.08 5.03
CA LEU A 350 -10.99 20.93 4.12
C LEU A 350 -10.79 21.38 2.67
N VAL A 351 -9.69 20.95 2.04
CA VAL A 351 -9.33 21.33 0.67
C VAL A 351 -9.68 20.27 -0.36
N TRP A 352 -9.82 19.01 0.06
CA TRP A 352 -10.24 17.91 -0.81
C TRP A 352 -10.90 16.80 0.02
N ALA A 353 -11.92 16.16 -0.54
CA ALA A 353 -12.45 14.88 -0.06
C ALA A 353 -12.88 14.03 -1.26
N GLY A 354 -12.48 12.76 -1.32
CA GLY A 354 -12.79 11.88 -2.45
C GLY A 354 -14.03 11.02 -2.21
N TYR A 355 -14.85 10.78 -3.23
CA TYR A 355 -15.91 9.78 -3.19
C TYR A 355 -15.39 8.46 -3.76
N ILE A 356 -14.79 7.64 -2.89
CA ILE A 356 -14.09 6.41 -3.28
C ILE A 356 -15.07 5.23 -3.35
N ARG A 357 -15.11 4.54 -4.50
CA ARG A 357 -15.86 3.28 -4.70
C ARG A 357 -15.10 2.09 -4.11
N GLY A 358 -15.76 0.93 -4.03
CA GLY A 358 -15.22 -0.27 -3.38
C GLY A 358 -13.80 -0.61 -3.81
N PHE A 359 -13.50 -0.56 -5.10
CA PHE A 359 -12.19 -0.90 -5.65
C PHE A 359 -11.27 0.32 -5.92
N GLY A 360 -11.43 1.40 -5.17
CA GLY A 360 -10.49 2.52 -5.15
C GLY A 360 -10.67 3.56 -6.26
N GLU A 361 -11.68 3.43 -7.13
CA GLU A 361 -12.05 4.48 -8.08
C GLU A 361 -12.56 5.71 -7.32
N ASN A 362 -12.00 6.89 -7.58
CA ASN A 362 -12.56 8.15 -7.09
C ASN A 362 -13.63 8.66 -8.06
N ALA A 363 -14.90 8.51 -7.71
CA ALA A 363 -16.02 8.85 -8.59
C ALA A 363 -16.30 10.37 -8.64
N ALA A 364 -15.94 11.10 -7.58
CA ALA A 364 -16.16 12.54 -7.50
C ALA A 364 -15.29 13.17 -6.40
N ASP A 365 -14.90 14.43 -6.60
CA ASP A 365 -14.33 15.24 -5.54
C ASP A 365 -15.45 16.04 -4.83
N ILE A 366 -15.46 15.96 -3.52
CA ILE A 366 -16.29 16.77 -2.62
C ILE A 366 -15.37 17.84 -2.04
N SER A 367 -15.51 19.10 -2.47
CA SER A 367 -14.79 20.23 -1.88
C SER A 367 -15.72 21.43 -1.71
N ASN A 368 -15.63 22.06 -0.54
CA ASN A 368 -16.42 23.23 -0.19
C ASN A 368 -15.56 24.48 0.04
N SER A 369 -14.23 24.42 -0.15
CA SER A 369 -13.32 25.54 0.13
C SER A 369 -13.05 26.46 -1.07
N GLY A 370 -13.45 26.05 -2.29
CA GLY A 370 -13.15 26.78 -3.52
C GLY A 370 -11.68 26.71 -3.96
N ALA A 371 -10.80 26.08 -3.16
CA ALA A 371 -9.43 25.78 -3.52
C ALA A 371 -9.37 24.44 -4.28
N TYR A 372 -8.70 24.43 -5.43
CA TYR A 372 -8.39 23.19 -6.13
C TYR A 372 -7.16 22.54 -5.49
N PHE A 373 -7.30 21.30 -5.04
CA PHE A 373 -6.18 20.48 -4.57
C PHE A 373 -6.14 19.19 -5.39
N HIS A 374 -5.03 18.98 -6.11
CA HIS A 374 -4.81 17.72 -6.83
C HIS A 374 -4.29 16.66 -5.88
N GLN A 375 -5.12 15.64 -5.63
CA GLN A 375 -4.82 14.47 -4.82
C GLN A 375 -4.55 13.27 -5.73
N PRO A 376 -3.28 12.86 -5.95
CA PRO A 376 -2.97 11.72 -6.79
C PRO A 376 -2.88 10.39 -6.03
N LEU A 377 -2.71 10.36 -4.71
CA LEU A 377 -2.64 9.10 -3.96
C LEU A 377 -4.01 8.41 -3.97
N ARG A 378 -4.00 7.07 -4.07
CA ARG A 378 -5.21 6.22 -4.12
C ARG A 378 -5.13 5.17 -3.02
N LEU A 379 -5.51 3.91 -3.31
CA LEU A 379 -5.26 2.80 -2.39
C LEU A 379 -3.77 2.77 -2.00
N PRO A 380 -3.40 2.19 -0.85
CA PRO A 380 -2.01 2.18 -0.38
C PRO A 380 -1.03 1.68 -1.45
N GLY A 381 0.01 2.48 -1.70
CA GLY A 381 1.02 2.26 -2.76
C GLY A 381 0.66 2.81 -4.15
N GLN A 382 -0.57 3.27 -4.37
CA GLN A 382 -1.05 3.69 -5.69
C GLN A 382 -0.95 5.20 -5.95
N TYR A 383 -0.62 5.55 -7.19
CA TYR A 383 -0.59 6.92 -7.72
C TYR A 383 -1.47 7.04 -8.97
N PHE A 384 -2.40 7.99 -8.99
CA PHE A 384 -3.32 8.23 -10.10
C PHE A 384 -2.67 9.00 -11.25
N ASP A 385 -2.81 8.44 -12.45
CA ASP A 385 -2.41 9.10 -13.69
C ASP A 385 -3.60 9.69 -14.42
N ASP A 386 -3.81 11.01 -14.27
CA ASP A 386 -4.90 11.74 -14.93
C ASP A 386 -4.96 11.47 -16.45
N GLU A 387 -3.78 11.32 -17.08
CA GLU A 387 -3.66 11.20 -18.52
C GLU A 387 -4.08 9.82 -19.08
N THR A 388 -4.19 8.80 -18.23
CA THR A 388 -4.63 7.45 -18.63
C THR A 388 -5.84 6.94 -17.85
N GLY A 389 -6.10 7.50 -16.68
CA GLY A 389 -7.06 6.99 -15.71
C GLY A 389 -6.62 5.69 -15.02
N LEU A 390 -5.37 5.24 -15.23
CA LEU A 390 -4.80 4.11 -14.50
C LEU A 390 -4.17 4.58 -13.20
N HIS A 391 -4.06 3.65 -12.25
CA HIS A 391 -3.31 3.86 -11.02
C HIS A 391 -1.97 3.12 -11.17
N TYR A 392 -0.86 3.84 -11.13
CA TYR A 392 0.45 3.24 -11.02
C TYR A 392 0.61 2.60 -9.64
N ASN A 393 0.91 1.30 -9.59
CA ASN A 393 1.10 0.53 -8.38
C ASN A 393 2.43 -0.23 -8.45
N LEU A 394 3.51 0.54 -8.39
CA LEU A 394 4.90 0.11 -8.45
C LEU A 394 5.24 -0.86 -9.60
N PHE A 395 5.12 -2.18 -9.40
CA PHE A 395 5.43 -3.17 -10.43
C PHE A 395 4.31 -3.39 -11.44
N ARG A 396 3.10 -2.88 -11.17
CA ARG A 396 1.93 -3.05 -12.05
C ARG A 396 1.15 -1.74 -12.21
N TYR A 397 0.27 -1.72 -13.20
CA TYR A 397 -0.75 -0.68 -13.36
C TYR A 397 -2.13 -1.25 -13.06
N TYR A 398 -2.93 -0.49 -12.35
CA TYR A 398 -4.24 -0.88 -11.85
C TYR A 398 -5.35 -0.08 -12.57
N ALA A 399 -6.35 -0.80 -13.06
CA ALA A 399 -7.57 -0.26 -13.65
C ALA A 399 -8.67 -0.25 -12.57
N PRO A 400 -8.92 0.90 -11.92
CA PRO A 400 -9.86 0.98 -10.80
C PRO A 400 -11.29 0.67 -11.20
N GLU A 401 -11.68 0.94 -12.45
CA GLU A 401 -13.05 0.71 -12.92
C GLU A 401 -13.42 -0.79 -12.98
N CYS A 402 -12.43 -1.68 -12.93
CA CYS A 402 -12.62 -3.14 -12.93
C CYS A 402 -11.94 -3.83 -11.74
N GLY A 403 -11.42 -3.05 -10.80
CA GLY A 403 -10.80 -3.57 -9.59
C GLY A 403 -9.60 -4.48 -9.78
N ARG A 404 -8.78 -4.28 -10.83
CA ARG A 404 -7.70 -5.23 -11.17
C ARG A 404 -6.49 -4.63 -11.86
N PHE A 405 -5.39 -5.39 -11.91
CA PHE A 405 -4.20 -5.04 -12.68
C PHE A 405 -4.39 -5.24 -14.19
N VAL A 406 -3.65 -4.47 -14.98
CA VAL A 406 -3.70 -4.52 -16.46
C VAL A 406 -2.59 -5.38 -17.08
N SER A 407 -1.74 -5.97 -16.26
CA SER A 407 -0.73 -6.97 -16.64
C SER A 407 -0.80 -8.16 -15.69
N GLN A 408 -0.29 -9.30 -16.14
CA GLN A 408 -0.12 -10.45 -15.25
C GLN A 408 0.88 -10.13 -14.15
N ASP A 409 0.73 -10.79 -13.02
CA ASP A 409 1.66 -10.73 -11.92
C ASP A 409 3.08 -11.09 -12.39
N PRO A 410 4.08 -10.20 -12.25
CA PRO A 410 5.47 -10.49 -12.63
C PRO A 410 6.07 -11.70 -11.91
N ILE A 411 5.55 -12.06 -10.72
CA ILE A 411 5.96 -13.28 -10.00
C ILE A 411 5.15 -14.53 -10.40
N GLY A 412 4.23 -14.39 -11.37
CA GLY A 412 3.46 -15.49 -11.95
C GLY A 412 2.48 -16.10 -10.95
N LEU A 413 2.32 -17.43 -10.99
CA LEU A 413 1.41 -18.16 -10.08
C LEU A 413 1.76 -18.01 -8.60
N ARG A 414 2.92 -17.44 -8.30
CA ARG A 414 3.33 -17.07 -6.95
C ARG A 414 2.48 -15.91 -6.38
N GLY A 415 1.97 -15.03 -7.23
CA GLY A 415 0.99 -14.00 -6.84
C GLY A 415 -0.45 -14.54 -6.67
N GLY A 416 -0.66 -15.84 -6.86
CA GLY A 416 -1.97 -16.50 -6.80
C GLY A 416 -2.46 -16.99 -8.17
N LEU A 417 -3.62 -17.66 -8.15
CA LEU A 417 -4.19 -18.26 -9.37
C LEU A 417 -4.77 -17.21 -10.33
N ASN A 418 -5.23 -16.08 -9.80
CA ASN A 418 -5.68 -14.95 -10.60
C ASN A 418 -4.57 -13.91 -10.75
N LEU A 419 -3.80 -14.04 -11.83
CA LEU A 419 -2.63 -13.21 -12.12
C LEU A 419 -2.90 -11.71 -12.28
N TYR A 420 -4.15 -11.26 -12.28
CA TYR A 420 -4.51 -9.85 -12.41
C TYR A 420 -5.21 -9.29 -11.17
N GLN A 421 -5.49 -10.12 -10.17
CA GLN A 421 -6.23 -9.71 -8.98
C GLN A 421 -5.42 -8.69 -8.17
N TYR A 422 -6.11 -7.66 -7.67
CA TYR A 422 -5.55 -6.77 -6.64
C TYR A 422 -5.71 -7.39 -5.26
N ALA A 423 -6.96 -7.51 -4.81
CA ALA A 423 -7.33 -8.16 -3.57
C ALA A 423 -8.81 -8.58 -3.61
N PRO A 424 -9.23 -9.60 -2.87
CA PRO A 424 -10.65 -9.97 -2.74
C PRO A 424 -11.48 -8.90 -2.02
N ASN A 425 -10.86 -8.18 -1.07
CA ASN A 425 -11.50 -7.11 -0.31
C ASN A 425 -10.52 -5.94 -0.05
N PRO A 426 -10.62 -4.83 -0.82
CA PRO A 426 -9.72 -3.66 -0.68
C PRO A 426 -9.95 -2.83 0.60
N LEU A 427 -10.97 -3.13 1.40
CA LEU A 427 -11.18 -2.52 2.73
C LEU A 427 -10.45 -3.27 3.85
N LYS A 428 -9.88 -4.43 3.53
CA LYS A 428 -9.16 -5.30 4.47
C LYS A 428 -7.72 -5.56 4.03
N TYR A 429 -7.50 -5.65 2.72
CA TYR A 429 -6.22 -6.01 2.13
C TYR A 429 -5.65 -4.88 1.30
N ILE A 430 -4.32 -4.78 1.31
CA ILE A 430 -3.55 -3.82 0.54
C ILE A 430 -2.46 -4.56 -0.24
N ASP A 431 -2.14 -4.08 -1.44
CA ASP A 431 -1.00 -4.57 -2.23
C ASP A 431 -0.14 -3.37 -2.68
N PRO A 432 0.72 -2.82 -1.80
CA PRO A 432 1.46 -1.59 -2.10
C PRO A 432 2.59 -1.76 -3.11
N LEU A 433 3.06 -3.00 -3.31
CA LEU A 433 4.08 -3.32 -4.29
C LEU A 433 3.47 -3.75 -5.63
N GLY A 434 2.21 -4.21 -5.61
CA GLY A 434 1.68 -4.97 -6.72
C GLY A 434 2.28 -6.38 -6.78
N LEU A 435 2.65 -7.01 -5.64
CA LEU A 435 3.31 -8.32 -5.55
C LEU A 435 3.03 -9.11 -4.24
N THR A 436 2.07 -8.69 -3.41
CA THR A 436 1.85 -9.33 -2.09
C THR A 436 1.34 -10.77 -2.19
N ALA A 437 1.79 -11.64 -1.28
CA ALA A 437 1.29 -13.02 -1.16
C ALA A 437 0.74 -13.33 0.24
N THR A 438 -0.48 -13.86 0.27
CA THR A 438 -1.14 -14.32 1.49
C THR A 438 -0.70 -15.75 1.84
N VAL A 439 -0.27 -15.93 3.09
CA VAL A 439 0.12 -17.22 3.64
C VAL A 439 -0.69 -17.56 4.89
N GLY A 440 -0.80 -18.85 5.19
CA GLY A 440 -1.55 -19.34 6.34
C GLY A 440 -0.67 -20.04 7.37
N ARG A 441 -0.94 -19.86 8.66
CA ARG A 441 -0.24 -20.59 9.73
C ARG A 441 -1.12 -20.85 10.94
N TRP A 442 -1.05 -22.07 11.45
CA TRP A 442 -1.51 -22.39 12.80
C TRP A 442 -0.52 -21.89 13.85
N MET A 443 -0.98 -21.07 14.78
CA MET A 443 -0.16 -20.51 15.87
C MET A 443 -0.92 -20.40 17.18
N GLY A 444 -0.20 -20.29 18.30
CA GLY A 444 -0.82 -20.09 19.61
C GLY A 444 -1.26 -18.64 19.82
N PRO A 445 -2.22 -18.36 20.75
CA PRO A 445 -2.69 -16.99 21.02
C PRO A 445 -1.56 -16.00 21.39
N ALA A 446 -0.52 -16.46 22.09
CA ALA A 446 0.63 -15.62 22.43
C ALA A 446 1.52 -15.29 21.21
N GLU A 447 1.70 -16.23 20.27
CA GLU A 447 2.41 -15.96 19.02
C GLU A 447 1.60 -15.02 18.13
N TYR A 448 0.28 -15.20 18.07
CA TYR A 448 -0.62 -14.30 17.35
C TYR A 448 -0.54 -12.87 17.90
N GLN A 449 -0.67 -12.71 19.22
CA GLN A 449 -0.57 -11.39 19.86
C GLN A 449 0.79 -10.74 19.60
N GLN A 450 1.88 -11.51 19.73
CA GLN A 450 3.21 -11.01 19.41
C GLN A 450 3.31 -10.54 17.95
N MET A 451 2.71 -11.28 17.00
CA MET A 451 2.74 -10.92 15.58
C MET A 451 1.97 -9.62 15.30
N LEU A 452 0.86 -9.39 16.01
CA LEU A 452 0.11 -8.13 15.96
C LEU A 452 0.94 -6.97 16.54
N ASP A 453 1.56 -7.18 17.69
CA ASP A 453 2.33 -6.15 18.40
C ASP A 453 3.57 -5.71 17.60
N THR A 454 4.21 -6.64 16.88
CA THR A 454 5.48 -6.38 16.18
C THR A 454 5.34 -6.16 14.68
N GLY A 455 4.17 -6.44 14.09
CA GLY A 455 3.95 -6.37 12.63
C GLY A 455 4.92 -7.25 11.82
N THR A 456 5.48 -8.29 12.44
CA THR A 456 6.54 -9.14 11.88
C THR A 456 6.26 -10.60 12.17
N VAL A 457 6.54 -11.48 11.21
CA VAL A 457 6.25 -12.91 11.36
C VAL A 457 7.00 -13.48 12.56
N VAL A 458 6.27 -14.12 13.48
CA VAL A 458 6.88 -14.73 14.66
C VAL A 458 7.73 -15.94 14.27
N GLN A 459 8.98 -15.94 14.69
CA GLN A 459 9.90 -17.03 14.43
C GLN A 459 9.54 -18.28 15.25
N SER A 460 9.53 -19.45 14.63
CA SER A 460 9.35 -20.71 15.35
C SER A 460 10.58 -21.08 16.20
N SER A 461 10.41 -21.97 17.18
CA SER A 461 11.51 -22.48 18.03
C SER A 461 12.65 -23.16 17.26
N THR A 462 12.41 -23.65 16.04
CA THR A 462 13.46 -24.24 15.18
C THR A 462 14.23 -23.18 14.39
N GLY A 463 13.77 -21.93 14.46
CA GLY A 463 14.24 -20.82 13.67
C GLY A 463 13.64 -20.73 12.27
N THR A 464 12.83 -21.71 11.87
CA THR A 464 12.18 -21.78 10.55
C THR A 464 10.66 -21.83 10.72
N THR A 465 9.97 -20.82 10.23
CA THR A 465 8.52 -20.72 10.29
C THR A 465 7.90 -21.35 9.06
N HIS A 466 7.08 -22.38 9.22
CA HIS A 466 6.39 -23.03 8.11
C HIS A 466 5.01 -22.41 7.93
N VAL A 467 4.62 -22.20 6.68
CA VAL A 467 3.35 -21.59 6.30
C VAL A 467 2.72 -22.37 5.15
N ALA A 468 1.39 -22.40 5.13
CA ALA A 468 0.59 -22.80 3.98
C ALA A 468 0.69 -21.71 2.92
N TYR A 469 1.00 -22.11 1.69
CA TYR A 469 1.15 -21.23 0.55
C TYR A 469 0.79 -21.98 -0.75
N PRO A 470 -0.38 -21.68 -1.36
CA PRO A 470 -1.36 -20.67 -0.95
C PRO A 470 -1.97 -20.97 0.43
N ALA A 471 -2.53 -19.94 1.08
CA ALA A 471 -3.20 -20.10 2.36
C ALA A 471 -4.30 -21.17 2.26
N ASP A 472 -4.28 -22.12 3.20
CA ASP A 472 -5.19 -23.25 3.30
C ASP A 472 -5.33 -23.63 4.78
N ILE A 473 -6.54 -23.49 5.33
CA ILE A 473 -6.84 -23.80 6.74
C ILE A 473 -6.65 -25.29 7.08
N ASP A 474 -6.86 -26.16 6.09
CA ASP A 474 -6.68 -27.59 6.26
C ASP A 474 -5.19 -27.97 6.31
N ALA A 475 -4.31 -27.10 5.79
CA ALA A 475 -2.88 -27.29 5.90
C ALA A 475 -2.41 -27.14 7.36
N PHE A 476 -1.68 -28.14 7.82
CA PHE A 476 -1.19 -28.28 9.21
C PHE A 476 -2.29 -28.37 10.29
N GLY A 477 -3.58 -28.37 9.93
CA GLY A 477 -4.69 -28.43 10.88
C GLY A 477 -4.68 -29.68 11.76
N LYS A 478 -4.21 -30.83 11.23
CA LYS A 478 -4.04 -32.07 12.02
C LYS A 478 -2.96 -31.93 13.10
N GLN A 479 -1.86 -31.24 12.80
CA GLN A 479 -0.71 -31.05 13.68
C GLN A 479 -0.88 -29.91 14.67
N ALA A 480 -1.80 -28.96 14.39
CA ALA A 480 -2.11 -27.85 15.27
C ALA A 480 -2.52 -28.35 16.67
N LYS A 481 -2.13 -27.61 17.71
CA LYS A 481 -2.54 -27.91 19.10
C LYS A 481 -3.99 -27.48 19.32
N ASN A 482 -4.67 -28.12 20.26
CA ASN A 482 -5.97 -27.64 20.72
C ASN A 482 -5.82 -26.21 21.29
N GLY A 483 -6.69 -25.29 20.91
CA GLY A 483 -6.59 -23.87 21.22
C GLY A 483 -5.64 -23.07 20.32
N ALA A 484 -5.06 -23.68 19.28
CA ALA A 484 -4.34 -22.93 18.24
C ALA A 484 -5.32 -22.25 17.29
N MET A 485 -4.88 -21.12 16.73
CA MET A 485 -5.63 -20.31 15.78
C MET A 485 -4.96 -20.46 14.40
N TYR A 486 -5.75 -20.66 13.36
CA TYR A 486 -5.29 -20.54 11.99
C TYR A 486 -5.34 -19.08 11.58
N VAL A 487 -4.19 -18.54 11.20
CA VAL A 487 -4.01 -17.12 10.93
C VAL A 487 -3.47 -16.97 9.52
N GLU A 488 -4.17 -16.20 8.71
CA GLU A 488 -3.69 -15.73 7.41
C GLU A 488 -3.03 -14.37 7.57
N PHE A 489 -1.93 -14.16 6.86
CA PHE A 489 -1.23 -12.88 6.85
C PHE A 489 -0.43 -12.77 5.56
N ASP A 490 -0.21 -11.54 5.16
CA ASP A 490 0.53 -11.17 3.98
C ASP A 490 2.00 -11.00 4.30
N VAL A 491 2.85 -11.55 3.44
CA VAL A 491 4.30 -11.38 3.54
C VAL A 491 4.89 -10.97 2.20
N PRO A 492 6.00 -10.21 2.20
CA PRO A 492 6.80 -10.05 1.00
C PRO A 492 7.23 -11.42 0.49
N GLU A 493 6.85 -11.77 -0.74
CA GLU A 493 7.00 -13.14 -1.23
C GLU A 493 8.47 -13.62 -1.31
N LYS A 494 9.43 -12.68 -1.39
CA LYS A 494 10.88 -12.95 -1.28
C LYS A 494 11.29 -13.65 0.02
N SER A 495 10.45 -13.56 1.05
CA SER A 495 10.67 -14.20 2.35
C SER A 495 10.27 -15.69 2.37
N LEU A 496 9.55 -16.15 1.33
CA LEU A 496 9.09 -17.51 1.19
C LEU A 496 10.10 -18.35 0.41
N VAL A 497 10.51 -19.47 1.02
CA VAL A 497 11.24 -20.54 0.35
C VAL A 497 10.25 -21.69 0.13
N PRO A 498 9.83 -21.95 -1.12
CA PRO A 498 8.95 -23.07 -1.43
C PRO A 498 9.57 -24.40 -0.97
N THR A 499 8.74 -25.30 -0.45
CA THR A 499 9.19 -26.64 -0.03
C THR A 499 8.50 -27.72 -0.87
N ASN A 500 7.40 -28.28 -0.38
CA ASN A 500 6.56 -29.25 -1.08
C ASN A 500 5.26 -28.57 -1.55
N GLU A 501 4.43 -29.27 -2.36
CA GLU A 501 3.15 -28.73 -2.85
C GLU A 501 2.29 -28.18 -1.70
N GLY A 502 1.94 -26.89 -1.81
CA GLY A 502 1.10 -26.15 -0.86
C GLY A 502 1.85 -25.53 0.34
N TRP A 503 3.16 -25.74 0.50
CA TRP A 503 3.91 -25.30 1.69
C TRP A 503 5.12 -24.43 1.35
N ALA A 504 5.31 -23.37 2.14
CA ALA A 504 6.52 -22.57 2.13
C ALA A 504 7.14 -22.50 3.53
N LYS A 505 8.43 -22.15 3.58
CA LYS A 505 9.12 -21.82 4.83
C LYS A 505 9.67 -20.41 4.77
N ILE A 506 9.60 -19.73 5.91
CA ILE A 506 10.25 -18.45 6.19
C ILE A 506 11.47 -18.78 7.06
N VAL A 507 12.65 -18.47 6.55
CA VAL A 507 13.91 -18.75 7.22
C VAL A 507 14.26 -17.54 8.06
N GLY A 508 14.30 -17.70 9.39
CA GLY A 508 14.69 -16.62 10.30
C GLY A 508 16.11 -16.76 10.85
N PRO A 509 16.52 -15.84 11.74
CA PRO A 509 17.90 -15.73 12.18
C PRO A 509 18.41 -16.93 12.99
N ASP A 510 17.56 -17.51 13.83
CA ASP A 510 17.89 -18.70 14.64
C ASP A 510 17.80 -20.06 13.90
N SER A 511 17.48 -20.07 12.60
CA SER A 511 17.46 -21.30 11.80
C SER A 511 18.85 -21.94 11.67
N ILE A 512 18.94 -23.17 11.16
CA ILE A 512 20.25 -23.79 10.84
C ILE A 512 20.97 -22.92 9.81
N GLU A 513 20.25 -22.47 8.79
CA GLU A 513 20.74 -21.58 7.74
C GLU A 513 21.18 -20.22 8.32
N GLY A 514 20.40 -19.61 9.21
CA GLY A 514 20.74 -18.34 9.86
C GLY A 514 21.93 -18.44 10.83
N ARG A 515 22.02 -19.52 11.62
CA ARG A 515 23.20 -19.82 12.46
C ARG A 515 24.43 -20.12 11.62
N LEU A 516 24.28 -20.83 10.50
CA LEU A 516 25.38 -21.11 9.58
C LEU A 516 25.85 -19.83 8.88
N ALA A 517 24.92 -18.97 8.47
CA ALA A 517 25.21 -17.65 7.92
C ALA A 517 25.98 -16.81 8.94
N LYS A 518 25.50 -16.73 10.19
CA LYS A 518 26.20 -16.07 11.30
C LYS A 518 27.60 -16.61 11.53
N ARG A 519 27.79 -17.93 11.50
CA ARG A 519 29.11 -18.58 11.66
C ARG A 519 30.05 -18.32 10.48
N LYS A 520 29.51 -18.23 9.27
CA LYS A 520 30.26 -17.98 8.04
C LYS A 520 30.46 -16.48 7.75
N GLY A 521 29.85 -15.59 8.55
CA GLY A 521 29.83 -14.16 8.27
C GLY A 521 29.12 -13.84 6.96
N LEU A 522 27.99 -14.49 6.71
CA LEU A 522 27.04 -14.22 5.62
C LEU A 522 25.82 -13.48 6.23
N PRO A 523 24.99 -12.77 5.44
CA PRO A 523 23.82 -12.10 5.98
C PRO A 523 22.87 -13.11 6.62
N VAL A 524 22.43 -12.77 7.83
CA VAL A 524 21.50 -13.59 8.59
C VAL A 524 20.09 -13.24 8.12
N PRO A 525 19.27 -14.23 7.75
CA PRO A 525 17.88 -14.00 7.38
C PRO A 525 17.11 -13.33 8.51
N GLU A 526 16.31 -12.31 8.18
CA GLU A 526 15.41 -11.64 9.10
C GLU A 526 13.98 -12.15 8.92
N MET A 527 13.16 -12.01 9.97
CA MET A 527 11.73 -12.29 9.82
C MET A 527 11.07 -11.16 9.02
N PRO A 528 10.24 -11.48 8.02
CA PRO A 528 9.57 -10.47 7.21
C PRO A 528 8.48 -9.75 7.99
N THR A 529 8.05 -8.60 7.46
CA THR A 529 6.79 -7.97 7.88
C THR A 529 5.62 -8.92 7.65
N ALA A 530 4.66 -8.87 8.57
CA ALA A 530 3.39 -9.58 8.49
C ALA A 530 2.29 -8.53 8.41
N GLU A 531 1.64 -8.43 7.27
CA GLU A 531 0.54 -7.49 7.02
C GLU A 531 -0.79 -8.27 6.99
N ASN A 532 -1.93 -7.58 7.12
CA ASN A 532 -3.27 -8.17 6.99
C ASN A 532 -3.52 -9.43 7.86
N ILE A 533 -2.94 -9.45 9.06
CA ILE A 533 -2.99 -10.56 10.02
C ILE A 533 -4.43 -10.83 10.47
N THR A 534 -4.97 -11.99 10.08
CA THR A 534 -6.38 -12.34 10.26
C THR A 534 -6.54 -13.77 10.76
N VAL A 535 -7.32 -13.97 11.83
CA VAL A 535 -7.72 -15.31 12.27
C VAL A 535 -8.83 -15.83 11.35
N ARG A 536 -8.63 -17.03 10.79
CA ARG A 536 -9.58 -17.72 9.89
C ARG A 536 -10.13 -19.02 10.46
N GLY A 537 -9.62 -19.45 11.60
CA GLY A 537 -10.18 -20.58 12.32
C GLY A 537 -9.45 -20.92 13.59
N GLU A 538 -10.00 -21.88 14.32
CA GLU A 538 -9.45 -22.36 15.58
C GLU A 538 -9.54 -23.87 15.64
N LYS A 539 -8.68 -24.46 16.47
CA LYS A 539 -8.74 -25.89 16.75
C LYS A 539 -9.39 -26.10 18.09
N ILE A 540 -10.61 -26.61 18.08
CA ILE A 540 -11.43 -26.82 19.28
C ILE A 540 -11.75 -28.31 19.39
N ASN A 541 -11.44 -28.89 20.55
CA ASN A 541 -11.59 -30.31 20.86
C ASN A 541 -11.01 -31.27 19.81
N GLY A 542 -9.94 -30.85 19.11
CA GLY A 542 -9.29 -31.64 18.07
C GLY A 542 -9.89 -31.49 16.66
N GLU A 543 -10.99 -30.76 16.52
CA GLU A 543 -11.60 -30.42 15.22
C GLU A 543 -11.18 -29.03 14.77
N VAL A 544 -11.08 -28.83 13.45
CA VAL A 544 -10.83 -27.52 12.85
C VAL A 544 -12.17 -26.84 12.67
N GLU A 545 -12.38 -25.76 13.40
CA GLU A 545 -13.53 -24.90 13.24
C GLU A 545 -13.07 -23.66 12.46
N ALA A 546 -13.48 -23.58 11.19
CA ALA A 546 -13.31 -22.36 10.42
C ALA A 546 -14.12 -21.24 11.09
N LYS A 547 -13.45 -20.15 11.45
CA LYS A 547 -14.12 -18.92 11.84
C LYS A 547 -14.53 -18.26 10.54
N CYS A 548 -15.84 -18.21 10.32
CA CYS A 548 -16.40 -17.50 9.17
C CYS A 548 -15.83 -16.09 9.15
#